data_AF-A0A8S0T7N8-F1
#
_entry.id   AF-A0A8S0T7N8-F1
#
_cell.length_a   1.000
_cell.length_b   1.000
_cell.length_c   1.000
_cell.angle_alpha   90.00
_cell.angle_beta   90.00
_cell.angle_gamma   90.00
#
_symmetry.space_group_name_H-M   'P 1'
#
loop_
_entity.id
_entity.type
_entity.pdbx_description
1 polymer ?
#
loop_
_entity_poly.entity_id
_entity_poly.type
_entity_poly.pdbx_seq_one_letter_code
_entity_poly.pdbx_strand_id
1 'polypeptide(L)'
;MYCGQQIIVGLDCEWRPNLIPSMSNKTATLQLCVDTKCLILQLFYLDYIPQSIKNFLSDPNNTFVGVEVGDDVLKLNREYGLTCATIADIQALAMERWPILLYRKPGLKKLAEFVVELSMAKPIHVCRSNWEARVLSIQQIEYCCIDAYASYRIGHKLLKET
;
A
#
# COMPACT_ATOMS: atom_id res chain seq x y z
N MET A 1 -2.80 30.84 3.02
CA MET A 1 -3.23 29.44 2.92
C MET A 1 -2.69 28.90 1.61
N TYR A 2 -1.52 28.27 1.64
CA TYR A 2 -1.04 27.54 0.47
C TYR A 2 -1.83 26.23 0.47
N CYS A 3 -2.84 26.14 -0.39
CA CYS A 3 -3.45 24.86 -0.73
C CYS A 3 -2.43 24.10 -1.57
N GLY A 4 -1.40 23.55 -0.89
CA GLY A 4 -0.45 22.65 -1.52
C GLY A 4 -1.23 21.49 -2.11
N GLN A 5 -0.98 21.17 -3.37
CA GLN A 5 -1.68 20.11 -4.07
C GLN A 5 -1.41 18.79 -3.34
N GLN A 6 -2.40 18.30 -2.59
CA GLN A 6 -2.28 17.08 -1.80
C GLN A 6 -1.92 15.90 -2.72
N ILE A 7 -0.78 15.27 -2.47
CA ILE A 7 -0.25 14.16 -3.25
C ILE A 7 -0.89 12.87 -2.76
N ILE A 8 -1.45 12.09 -3.67
CA ILE A 8 -1.95 10.74 -3.36
C ILE A 8 -0.79 9.76 -3.57
N VAL A 9 -0.56 8.91 -2.57
CA VAL A 9 0.53 7.92 -2.56
C VAL A 9 -0.06 6.54 -2.30
N GLY A 10 0.06 5.62 -3.25
CA GLY A 10 -0.28 4.22 -3.02
C GLY A 10 0.71 3.61 -2.04
N LEU A 11 0.21 2.96 -0.99
CA LEU A 11 1.00 2.29 0.03
C LEU A 11 0.58 0.82 0.10
N ASP A 12 1.58 -0.06 0.21
CA ASP A 12 1.40 -1.47 0.52
C ASP A 12 2.59 -1.97 1.35
N CYS A 13 2.43 -3.12 2.00
CA CYS A 13 3.47 -3.77 2.78
C CYS A 13 3.44 -5.29 2.59
N GLU A 14 4.63 -5.91 2.51
CA GLU A 14 4.73 -7.37 2.39
C GLU A 14 5.69 -7.94 3.43
N TRP A 15 5.36 -9.13 3.94
CA TRP A 15 6.14 -9.88 4.92
C TRP A 15 6.09 -11.38 4.63
N ARG A 16 7.12 -12.11 5.07
CA ARG A 16 7.13 -13.56 4.92
C ARG A 16 5.89 -14.16 5.61
N PRO A 17 5.10 -15.03 4.94
CA PRO A 17 3.97 -15.68 5.59
C PRO A 17 4.39 -16.56 6.77
N ASN A 18 3.57 -16.59 7.82
CA ASN A 18 3.74 -17.51 8.93
C ASN A 18 2.83 -18.74 8.72
N LEU A 19 3.26 -19.92 9.19
CA LEU A 19 2.45 -21.14 9.17
C LEU A 19 1.32 -21.08 10.21
N ILE A 20 1.50 -20.29 11.26
CA ILE A 20 0.52 -20.08 12.33
C ILE A 20 -0.26 -18.80 12.00
N PRO A 21 -1.58 -18.89 11.72
CA PRO A 21 -2.37 -17.74 11.28
C PRO A 21 -2.43 -16.57 12.28
N SER A 22 -2.29 -16.83 13.58
CA SER A 22 -2.28 -15.81 14.62
C SER A 22 -0.95 -15.06 14.74
N MET A 23 0.11 -15.53 14.05
CA MET A 23 1.42 -14.92 14.07
C MET A 23 1.66 -14.12 12.80
N SER A 24 2.10 -12.88 12.97
CA SER A 24 2.54 -12.02 11.88
C SER A 24 4.05 -11.84 11.97
N ASN A 25 4.75 -12.10 10.87
CA ASN A 25 6.19 -11.80 10.80
C ASN A 25 6.40 -10.29 10.63
N LYS A 26 7.63 -9.84 10.86
CA LYS A 26 8.01 -8.43 10.70
C LYS A 26 7.79 -7.98 9.25
N THR A 27 7.33 -6.76 9.03
CA THR A 27 7.20 -6.17 7.69
C THR A 27 8.54 -6.22 6.99
N ALA A 28 8.63 -6.88 5.84
CA ALA A 28 9.90 -7.03 5.14
C ALA A 28 10.12 -5.88 4.15
N THR A 29 9.04 -5.41 3.52
CA THR A 29 9.07 -4.39 2.48
C THR A 29 7.94 -3.37 2.65
N LEU A 30 8.21 -2.13 2.25
CA LEU A 30 7.24 -1.05 2.11
C LEU A 30 7.25 -0.58 0.65
N GLN A 31 6.09 -0.54 0.01
CA GLN A 31 5.92 -0.01 -1.33
C GLN A 31 5.26 1.36 -1.28
N LEU A 32 5.77 2.30 -2.07
CA LEU A 32 5.20 3.63 -2.25
C LEU A 32 5.06 3.93 -3.74
N CYS A 33 3.87 4.27 -4.21
CA CYS A 33 3.62 4.62 -5.60
C CYS A 33 3.06 6.03 -5.73
N VAL A 34 3.68 6.84 -6.61
CA VAL A 34 3.14 8.13 -7.06
C VAL A 34 3.17 8.15 -8.57
N ASP A 35 2.01 8.38 -9.18
CA ASP A 35 1.84 8.35 -10.63
C ASP A 35 2.36 7.04 -11.25
N THR A 36 3.44 7.09 -12.01
CA THR A 36 4.05 5.95 -12.71
C THR A 36 5.32 5.44 -12.03
N LYS A 37 5.63 5.93 -10.83
CA LYS A 37 6.88 5.63 -10.11
C LYS A 37 6.57 4.86 -8.82
N CYS A 38 7.12 3.66 -8.72
CA CYS A 38 7.09 2.84 -7.52
C CYS A 38 8.47 2.81 -6.86
N LEU A 39 8.50 3.08 -5.55
CA LEU A 39 9.63 2.86 -4.68
C LEU A 39 9.36 1.63 -3.82
N ILE A 40 10.29 0.68 -3.79
CA ILE A 40 10.25 -0.48 -2.90
C ILE A 40 11.40 -0.34 -1.90
N LEU A 41 11.05 -0.27 -0.61
CA LEU A 41 12.00 -0.21 0.49
C LEU A 41 12.06 -1.59 1.17
N GLN A 42 13.19 -2.29 1.08
CA GLN A 42 13.44 -3.53 1.83
C GLN A 42 13.76 -3.21 3.31
N LEU A 43 12.74 -2.83 4.08
CA LEU A 43 12.82 -2.45 5.50
C LEU A 43 13.54 -3.46 6.38
N PHE A 44 13.44 -4.76 6.06
CA PHE A 44 14.09 -5.83 6.81
C PHE A 44 15.62 -5.70 6.92
N TYR A 45 16.25 -5.06 5.93
CA TYR A 45 17.70 -4.95 5.80
C TYR A 45 18.25 -3.55 6.04
N LEU A 46 17.40 -2.59 6.40
CA LEU A 46 17.83 -1.24 6.72
C LEU A 46 18.37 -1.19 8.16
N ASP A 47 19.61 -0.73 8.31
CA ASP A 47 20.19 -0.46 9.64
C ASP A 47 19.48 0.71 10.34
N TYR A 48 19.05 1.70 9.56
CA TYR A 48 18.26 2.84 10.00
C TYR A 48 17.32 3.31 8.90
N ILE A 49 16.19 3.90 9.31
CA ILE A 49 15.25 4.51 8.35
C ILE A 49 15.71 5.92 7.99
N PRO A 50 15.92 6.24 6.70
CA PRO A 50 16.34 7.56 6.27
C PRO A 50 15.36 8.65 6.71
N GLN A 51 15.89 9.80 7.16
CA GLN A 51 15.04 10.92 7.61
C GLN A 51 14.14 11.45 6.49
N SER A 52 14.57 11.36 5.23
CA SER A 52 13.75 11.73 4.06
C SER A 52 12.48 10.89 3.96
N ILE A 53 12.55 9.58 4.24
CA ILE A 53 11.38 8.69 4.26
C ILE A 53 10.45 9.06 5.41
N LYS A 54 11.01 9.29 6.63
CA LYS A 54 10.21 9.73 7.77
C LYS A 54 9.46 11.02 7.48
N ASN A 55 10.18 12.03 6.98
CA ASN A 55 9.60 13.33 6.63
C ASN A 55 8.51 13.18 5.56
N PHE A 56 8.74 12.36 4.53
CA PHE A 56 7.77 12.11 3.47
C PHE A 56 6.49 11.46 4.00
N LEU A 57 6.60 10.43 4.85
CA LEU A 57 5.44 9.77 5.45
C LEU A 57 4.69 10.69 6.42
N SER A 58 5.40 11.53 7.17
CA SER A 58 4.79 12.46 8.13
C SER A 58 4.33 13.80 7.53
N ASP A 59 4.48 14.02 6.22
CA ASP A 59 4.05 15.26 5.58
C ASP A 59 2.51 15.27 5.43
N PRO A 60 1.78 16.23 6.03
CA PRO A 60 0.33 16.31 5.91
C PRO A 60 -0.15 16.63 4.48
N ASN A 61 0.73 17.03 3.57
CA ASN A 61 0.39 17.20 2.16
C ASN A 61 0.34 15.87 1.39
N ASN A 62 0.74 14.76 2.02
CA ASN A 62 0.69 13.43 1.42
C ASN A 62 -0.45 12.61 2.02
N THR A 63 -1.20 11.91 1.18
CA THR A 63 -2.23 10.97 1.62
C THR A 63 -1.93 9.58 1.12
N PHE A 64 -1.73 8.68 2.08
CA PHE A 64 -1.37 7.29 1.84
C PHE A 64 -2.63 6.45 1.70
N VAL A 65 -2.75 5.77 0.57
CA VAL A 65 -3.94 5.04 0.18
C VAL A 65 -3.63 3.56 -0.03
N GLY A 66 -4.53 2.70 0.41
CA GLY A 66 -4.42 1.25 0.31
C GLY A 66 -5.70 0.58 0.83
N VAL A 67 -5.80 -0.74 0.64
CA VAL A 67 -6.87 -1.55 1.25
C VAL A 67 -6.44 -1.91 2.65
N GLU A 68 -7.27 -1.62 3.65
CA GLU A 68 -6.94 -1.85 5.07
C GLU A 68 -5.63 -1.13 5.49
N VAL A 69 -5.30 -0.02 4.82
CA VAL A 69 -4.03 0.73 4.96
C VAL A 69 -3.75 1.19 6.39
N GLY A 70 -4.80 1.33 7.22
CA GLY A 70 -4.65 1.62 8.63
C GLY A 70 -3.86 0.54 9.38
N ASP A 71 -4.07 -0.73 9.06
CA ASP A 71 -3.38 -1.85 9.69
C ASP A 71 -1.90 -1.89 9.30
N ASP A 72 -1.57 -1.62 8.03
CA ASP A 72 -0.20 -1.50 7.56
C ASP A 72 0.55 -0.36 8.27
N VAL A 73 -0.07 0.83 8.34
CA VAL A 73 0.55 1.99 9.00
C VAL A 73 0.72 1.75 10.50
N LEU A 74 -0.24 1.11 11.16
CA LEU A 74 -0.11 0.73 12.57
C LEU A 74 1.04 -0.25 12.79
N LYS A 75 1.19 -1.24 11.89
CA LYS A 75 2.30 -2.21 11.94
C LYS A 75 3.65 -1.53 11.70
N LEU A 76 3.75 -0.68 10.68
CA LEU A 76 4.94 0.12 10.39
C LEU A 76 5.34 1.02 11.57
N ASN A 77 4.37 1.63 12.24
CA ASN A 77 4.63 2.45 13.42
C ASN A 77 5.20 1.61 14.57
N ARG A 78 4.58 0.47 14.88
CA ARG A 78 5.03 -0.42 15.96
C ARG A 78 6.42 -1.01 15.71
N GLU A 79 6.74 -1.36 14.47
CA GLU A 79 7.97 -2.09 14.13
C GLU A 79 9.14 -1.19 13.73
N TYR A 80 8.85 -0.03 13.16
CA TYR A 80 9.85 0.88 12.56
C TYR A 80 9.75 2.33 13.03
N GLY A 81 8.74 2.68 13.84
CA GLY A 81 8.49 4.06 14.26
C GLY A 81 8.09 4.97 13.09
N LEU A 82 7.59 4.40 11.99
CA LEU A 82 7.12 5.14 10.83
C LEU A 82 5.67 5.56 11.02
N THR A 83 5.39 6.85 10.85
CA THR A 83 4.04 7.42 10.99
C THR A 83 3.63 8.05 9.67
N CYS A 84 2.43 7.73 9.20
CA CYS A 84 1.80 8.40 8.06
C CYS A 84 0.85 9.49 8.57
N ALA A 85 1.06 10.74 8.14
CA ALA A 85 0.27 11.87 8.66
C ALA A 85 -1.19 11.84 8.23
N THR A 86 -1.47 11.42 6.99
CA THR A 86 -2.83 11.29 6.46
C THR A 86 -2.95 9.98 5.70
N ILE A 87 -3.97 9.19 6.06
CA ILE A 87 -4.28 7.92 5.40
C ILE A 87 -5.72 7.96 4.89
N ALA A 88 -6.00 7.23 3.81
CA ALA A 88 -7.35 7.03 3.34
C ALA A 88 -7.53 5.60 2.82
N ASP A 89 -8.45 4.86 3.44
CA ASP A 89 -8.74 3.50 3.07
C ASP A 89 -9.61 3.46 1.81
N ILE A 90 -9.06 2.93 0.71
CA ILE A 90 -9.75 2.93 -0.58
C ILE A 90 -10.90 1.92 -0.63
N GLN A 91 -10.87 0.87 0.19
CA GLN A 91 -11.96 -0.09 0.29
C GLN A 91 -13.16 0.57 0.97
N ALA A 92 -12.93 1.25 2.10
CA ALA A 92 -13.97 1.99 2.82
C ALA A 92 -14.57 3.10 1.95
N LEU A 93 -13.73 3.91 1.29
CA LEU A 93 -14.19 4.98 0.40
C LEU A 93 -15.01 4.44 -0.78
N ALA A 94 -14.57 3.35 -1.42
CA ALA A 94 -15.31 2.75 -2.51
C ALA A 94 -16.66 2.17 -2.03
N MET A 95 -16.69 1.54 -0.85
CA MET A 95 -17.92 1.02 -0.25
C MET A 95 -18.90 2.12 0.14
N GLU A 96 -18.43 3.27 0.59
CA GLU A 96 -19.28 4.43 0.86
C GLU A 96 -19.92 4.95 -0.42
N ARG A 97 -19.17 4.98 -1.53
CA ARG A 97 -19.66 5.47 -2.82
C ARG A 97 -20.58 4.48 -3.54
N TRP A 98 -20.34 3.17 -3.39
CA TRP A 98 -21.13 2.10 -4.02
C TRP A 98 -21.53 0.99 -3.04
N PRO A 99 -22.35 1.31 -2.02
CA PRO A 99 -22.63 0.39 -0.91
C PRO A 99 -23.34 -0.90 -1.33
N ILE A 100 -24.22 -0.84 -2.34
CA ILE A 100 -24.97 -2.00 -2.84
C ILE A 100 -24.07 -2.91 -3.69
N LEU A 101 -23.13 -2.35 -4.45
CA LEU A 101 -22.28 -3.12 -5.37
C LEU A 101 -21.06 -3.72 -4.66
N LEU A 102 -20.57 -3.07 -3.60
CA LEU A 102 -19.35 -3.45 -2.89
C LEU A 102 -19.59 -3.93 -1.43
N TYR A 103 -20.81 -4.37 -1.11
CA TYR A 103 -21.22 -4.80 0.22
C TYR A 103 -20.37 -5.93 0.86
N ARG A 104 -19.61 -6.69 0.06
CA ARG A 104 -18.80 -7.83 0.51
C ARG A 104 -17.36 -7.51 0.90
N LYS A 105 -16.99 -6.24 1.09
CA LYS A 105 -15.60 -5.82 1.39
C LYS A 105 -14.59 -6.39 0.36
N PRO A 106 -14.62 -5.91 -0.88
CA PRO A 106 -13.76 -6.41 -1.94
C PRO A 106 -12.28 -6.15 -1.66
N GLY A 107 -11.42 -7.13 -1.94
CA GLY A 107 -9.97 -6.91 -1.94
C GLY A 107 -9.49 -6.05 -3.12
N LEU A 108 -8.22 -5.65 -3.08
CA LEU A 108 -7.60 -4.73 -4.03
C LEU A 108 -7.85 -5.08 -5.50
N LYS A 109 -7.68 -6.35 -5.88
CA LYS A 109 -7.90 -6.81 -7.27
C LYS A 109 -9.31 -6.49 -7.77
N LYS A 110 -10.32 -6.71 -6.94
CA LYS A 110 -11.71 -6.47 -7.34
C LYS A 110 -12.03 -4.98 -7.38
N LEU A 111 -11.46 -4.20 -6.48
CA LEU A 111 -11.55 -2.73 -6.50
C LEU A 111 -10.87 -2.14 -7.74
N ALA A 112 -9.69 -2.64 -8.12
CA ALA A 112 -8.97 -2.18 -9.30
C ALA A 112 -9.77 -2.41 -10.59
N GLU A 113 -10.37 -3.60 -10.74
CA GLU A 113 -11.26 -3.91 -11.87
C GLU A 113 -12.50 -3.01 -11.87
N PHE A 114 -13.15 -2.81 -10.72
CA PHE A 114 -14.42 -2.11 -10.64
C PHE A 114 -14.29 -0.58 -10.73
N VAL A 115 -13.29 0.02 -10.08
CA VAL A 115 -13.18 1.49 -9.94
C VAL A 115 -12.36 2.11 -11.08
N VAL A 116 -11.33 1.41 -11.57
CA VAL A 116 -10.37 1.95 -12.53
C VAL A 116 -10.11 1.04 -13.74
N GLU A 117 -10.93 -0.01 -13.91
CA GLU A 117 -10.88 -0.94 -15.06
C GLU A 117 -9.50 -1.61 -15.26
N LEU A 118 -8.71 -1.74 -14.19
CA LEU A 118 -7.41 -2.38 -14.23
C LEU A 118 -7.53 -3.89 -13.97
N SER A 119 -6.97 -4.68 -14.89
CA SER A 119 -6.77 -6.11 -14.68
C SER A 119 -5.38 -6.35 -14.07
N MET A 120 -5.35 -6.94 -12.88
CA MET A 120 -4.12 -7.25 -12.17
C MET A 120 -4.00 -8.73 -11.82
N ALA A 121 -2.84 -9.31 -12.11
CA ALA A 121 -2.48 -10.65 -11.69
C ALA A 121 -2.00 -10.62 -10.23
N LYS A 122 -2.55 -11.50 -9.39
CA LYS A 122 -2.09 -11.72 -8.01
C LYS A 122 -1.75 -13.20 -7.82
N PRO A 123 -0.63 -13.69 -8.37
CA PRO A 123 -0.23 -15.08 -8.23
C PRO A 123 0.02 -15.42 -6.75
N ILE A 124 -0.74 -16.38 -6.24
CA ILE A 124 -0.70 -16.80 -4.83
C ILE A 124 0.72 -17.24 -4.41
N HIS A 125 1.48 -17.86 -5.31
CA HIS A 125 2.85 -18.29 -5.01
C HIS A 125 3.82 -17.12 -4.80
N VAL A 126 3.56 -15.94 -5.38
CA VAL A 126 4.37 -14.72 -5.15
C VAL A 126 3.91 -14.02 -3.88
N CYS A 127 2.60 -13.81 -3.70
CA CYS A 127 2.03 -13.24 -2.47
C CYS A 127 2.50 -14.01 -1.22
N ARG A 128 2.59 -15.34 -1.32
CA ARG A 128 3.04 -16.21 -0.22
C ARG A 128 4.54 -16.56 -0.28
N SER A 129 5.33 -15.82 -1.03
CA SER A 129 6.76 -16.05 -1.17
C SER A 129 7.56 -15.55 0.04
N ASN A 130 8.88 -15.75 0.01
CA ASN A 130 9.77 -15.20 1.02
C ASN A 130 10.09 -13.72 0.71
N TRP A 131 9.34 -12.79 1.31
CA TRP A 131 9.57 -11.35 1.18
C TRP A 131 10.79 -10.84 1.97
N GLU A 132 11.37 -11.68 2.84
CA GLU A 132 12.65 -11.40 3.50
C GLU A 132 13.84 -11.73 2.59
N ALA A 133 13.63 -12.07 1.31
CA ALA A 133 14.72 -12.33 0.37
C ALA A 133 15.64 -11.10 0.23
N ARG A 134 16.96 -11.31 0.30
CA ARG A 134 17.93 -10.21 0.19
C ARG A 134 17.92 -9.53 -1.18
N VAL A 135 17.62 -10.31 -2.21
CA VAL A 135 17.40 -9.84 -3.59
C VAL A 135 16.00 -10.32 -3.98
N LEU A 136 15.09 -9.38 -4.21
CA LEU A 136 13.75 -9.69 -4.69
C LEU A 136 13.79 -10.23 -6.12
N SER A 137 12.96 -11.23 -6.42
CA SER A 137 12.77 -11.69 -7.79
C SER A 137 12.04 -10.65 -8.65
N ILE A 138 12.13 -10.77 -9.97
CA ILE A 138 11.35 -9.91 -10.88
C ILE A 138 9.86 -10.03 -10.58
N GLN A 139 9.34 -11.24 -10.32
CA GLN A 139 7.91 -11.41 -10.01
C GLN A 139 7.52 -10.72 -8.70
N GLN A 140 8.39 -10.72 -7.69
CA GLN A 140 8.16 -10.00 -6.43
C GLN A 140 8.14 -8.48 -6.65
N ILE A 141 9.08 -7.95 -7.44
CA ILE A 141 9.14 -6.54 -7.80
C ILE A 141 7.88 -6.13 -8.57
N GLU A 142 7.50 -6.89 -9.60
CA GLU A 142 6.28 -6.65 -10.38
C GLU A 142 5.04 -6.66 -9.50
N TYR A 143 4.92 -7.65 -8.61
CA TYR A 143 3.80 -7.77 -7.69
C TYR A 143 3.68 -6.55 -6.76
N CYS A 144 4.79 -6.15 -6.11
CA CYS A 144 4.86 -4.95 -5.28
C CYS A 144 4.45 -3.67 -6.04
N CYS A 145 4.94 -3.51 -7.27
CA CYS A 145 4.60 -2.35 -8.09
C CYS A 145 3.12 -2.36 -8.49
N ILE A 146 2.57 -3.52 -8.85
CA ILE A 146 1.17 -3.67 -9.24
C ILE A 146 0.23 -3.31 -8.08
N ASP A 147 0.51 -3.81 -6.87
CA ASP A 147 -0.33 -3.54 -5.70
C ASP A 147 -0.29 -2.07 -5.30
N ALA A 148 0.90 -1.46 -5.18
CA ALA A 148 1.03 -0.04 -4.86
C ALA A 148 0.43 0.86 -5.94
N TYR A 149 0.61 0.53 -7.23
CA TYR A 149 0.03 1.28 -8.34
C TYR A 149 -1.49 1.19 -8.37
N ALA A 150 -2.06 0.00 -8.16
CA ALA A 150 -3.51 -0.17 -8.09
C ALA A 150 -4.09 0.67 -6.96
N SER A 151 -3.49 0.63 -5.77
CA SER A 151 -3.89 1.46 -4.62
C SER A 151 -3.84 2.96 -4.95
N TYR A 152 -2.73 3.42 -5.55
CA TYR A 152 -2.58 4.81 -6.01
C TYR A 152 -3.69 5.21 -7.00
N ARG A 153 -3.92 4.41 -8.05
CA ARG A 153 -4.90 4.73 -9.10
C ARG A 153 -6.32 4.80 -8.58
N ILE A 154 -6.71 3.84 -7.72
CA ILE A 154 -8.02 3.84 -7.08
C ILE A 154 -8.16 5.06 -6.17
N GLY A 155 -7.19 5.32 -5.30
CA GLY A 155 -7.22 6.48 -4.40
C GLY A 155 -7.28 7.80 -5.16
N HIS A 156 -6.51 7.94 -6.25
CA HIS A 156 -6.57 9.10 -7.13
C HIS A 156 -7.97 9.29 -7.72
N LYS A 157 -8.57 8.21 -8.25
CA LYS A 157 -9.93 8.23 -8.82
C LYS A 157 -10.97 8.67 -7.79
N LEU A 158 -10.87 8.17 -6.56
CA LEU A 158 -11.82 8.43 -5.48
C LEU A 158 -11.69 9.82 -4.86
N LEU A 159 -10.47 10.36 -4.79
CA LEU A 159 -10.17 11.59 -4.05
C LEU A 159 -9.93 12.84 -4.92
N LYS A 160 -9.62 12.67 -6.22
CA LYS A 160 -9.25 13.78 -7.11
C LYS A 160 -10.12 13.93 -8.35
N GLU A 161 -10.73 12.84 -8.84
CA GLU A 161 -11.53 12.83 -10.08
C GLU A 161 -13.04 12.78 -9.82
N THR A 162 -13.47 13.23 -8.64
CA THR A 162 -14.87 13.42 -8.25
C THR A 162 -15.46 14.70 -8.80
#